data_AF-A0A9D4DUS8-F1
#
_entry.id   AF-A0A9D4DUS8-F1
#
_cell.length_a   1.000
_cell.length_b   1.000
_cell.length_c   1.000
_cell.angle_alpha   90.00
_cell.angle_beta   90.00
_cell.angle_gamma   90.00
#
_symmetry.space_group_name_H-M   'P 1'
#
loop_
_entity.id
_entity.type
_entity.pdbx_description
1 polymer ?
#
loop_
_entity_poly.entity_id
_entity_poly.type
_entity_poly.pdbx_seq_one_letter_code
_entity_poly.pdbx_strand_id
1 'polypeptide(L)'
;MLSNNVNAFPTVIFNEGNAYNSSTGHFTAPVKGIYYFTAQICIQSGNGVYFHLEKGSENMSVKARLVAALQMDLQSISCTSASSSVKLTRNEHVWVLIVNHLA
;
A
#
# COMPACT_ATOMS: atom_id res chain seq x y z
N MET A 1 3.06 12.38 14.23
CA MET A 1 1.99 13.03 13.45
C MET A 1 1.19 11.94 12.75
N LEU A 2 -0.13 12.04 12.80
CA LEU A 2 -1.06 10.96 12.42
C LEU A 2 -0.90 10.66 10.92
N SER A 3 -0.49 9.45 10.59
CA SER A 3 -0.60 8.93 9.23
C SER A 3 -2.09 8.79 8.94
N ASN A 4 -2.72 9.79 8.32
CA ASN A 4 -4.06 9.63 7.79
C ASN A 4 -3.97 8.54 6.71
N ASN A 5 -4.58 7.38 6.95
CA ASN A 5 -4.69 6.30 5.96
C ASN A 5 -5.60 6.77 4.82
N VAL A 6 -5.06 7.58 3.92
CA VAL A 6 -5.75 7.94 2.68
C VAL A 6 -5.65 6.73 1.77
N ASN A 7 -6.79 6.26 1.26
CA ASN A 7 -6.78 5.22 0.25
C ASN A 7 -6.05 5.73 -1.00
N ALA A 8 -4.89 5.13 -1.30
CA ALA A 8 -4.06 5.48 -2.44
C ALA A 8 -4.67 5.04 -3.80
N PHE A 9 -5.61 4.08 -3.82
CA PHE A 9 -6.15 3.49 -5.06
C PHE A 9 -7.70 3.37 -5.01
N PRO A 10 -8.45 4.48 -5.08
CA PRO A 10 -9.92 4.45 -5.04
C PRO A 10 -10.55 3.91 -6.33
N THR A 11 -9.86 4.01 -7.46
CA THR A 11 -10.34 3.53 -8.77
C THR A 11 -9.95 2.08 -8.99
N VAL A 12 -10.94 1.19 -9.15
CA VAL A 12 -10.74 -0.24 -9.35
C VAL A 12 -10.71 -0.57 -10.84
N ILE A 13 -9.58 -1.10 -11.32
CA ILE A 13 -9.45 -1.64 -12.69
C ILE A 13 -9.84 -3.12 -12.71
N PHE A 14 -9.40 -3.90 -11.72
CA PHE A 14 -9.67 -5.33 -11.59
C PHE A 14 -9.81 -5.72 -10.12
N ASN A 15 -10.79 -6.59 -9.79
CA ASN A 15 -11.03 -7.06 -8.42
C ASN A 15 -11.76 -8.42 -8.41
N GLU A 16 -11.17 -9.41 -9.08
CA GLU A 16 -11.72 -10.77 -9.04
C GLU A 16 -11.73 -11.33 -7.62
N GLY A 17 -12.83 -11.99 -7.24
CA GLY A 17 -13.05 -12.49 -5.88
C GLY A 17 -13.42 -11.41 -4.86
N ASN A 18 -13.55 -10.13 -5.27
CA ASN A 18 -13.96 -9.00 -4.42
C ASN A 18 -13.13 -8.87 -3.13
N ALA A 19 -11.84 -9.21 -3.21
CA ALA A 19 -10.95 -9.21 -2.05
C ALA A 19 -10.36 -7.81 -1.73
N TYR A 20 -10.46 -6.86 -2.67
CA TYR A 20 -10.05 -5.47 -2.45
C TYR A 20 -11.26 -4.57 -2.15
N ASN A 21 -11.19 -3.80 -1.07
CA ASN A 21 -12.19 -2.79 -0.72
C ASN A 21 -11.67 -1.40 -1.09
N SER A 22 -12.23 -0.77 -2.12
CA SER A 22 -11.80 0.56 -2.61
C SER A 22 -12.27 1.72 -1.74
N SER A 23 -13.15 1.51 -0.78
CA SER A 23 -13.46 2.54 0.22
C SER A 23 -12.38 2.63 1.29
N THR A 24 -11.72 1.52 1.62
CA THR A 24 -10.67 1.47 2.65
C THR A 24 -9.24 1.37 2.09
N GLY A 25 -9.07 0.90 0.86
CA GLY A 25 -7.78 0.62 0.27
C GLY A 25 -7.16 -0.71 0.69
N HIS A 26 -7.93 -1.56 1.38
CA HIS A 26 -7.44 -2.83 1.93
C HIS A 26 -7.74 -4.00 1.00
N PHE A 27 -6.74 -4.82 0.74
CA PHE A 27 -6.94 -6.21 0.33
C PHE A 27 -7.18 -7.07 1.58
N THR A 28 -8.12 -8.02 1.52
CA THR A 28 -8.40 -9.00 2.58
C THR A 28 -8.22 -10.40 2.03
N ALA A 29 -7.32 -11.19 2.61
CA ALA A 29 -7.03 -12.53 2.13
C ALA A 29 -8.26 -13.45 2.28
N PRO A 30 -8.86 -13.95 1.18
CA PRO A 30 -10.04 -14.81 1.26
C PRO A 30 -9.68 -16.23 1.75
N VAL A 31 -8.44 -16.66 1.53
CA VAL A 31 -7.90 -17.96 1.92
C VAL A 31 -6.48 -17.81 2.46
N LYS A 32 -5.97 -18.85 3.13
CA LYS A 32 -4.56 -18.89 3.55
C LYS A 32 -3.68 -19.18 2.33
N GLY A 33 -2.63 -18.40 2.12
CA GLY A 33 -1.76 -18.56 0.96
C GLY A 33 -0.54 -17.67 0.99
N ILE A 34 0.30 -17.78 -0.05
CA ILE A 34 1.35 -16.82 -0.36
C ILE A 34 0.81 -15.89 -1.44
N TYR A 35 0.91 -14.59 -1.18
CA TYR A 35 0.43 -13.53 -2.05
C TYR A 35 1.61 -12.67 -2.47
N TYR A 36 1.60 -12.21 -3.72
CA TYR A 36 2.54 -11.22 -4.23
C TYR A 36 1.82 -9.89 -4.39
N PHE A 37 2.37 -8.84 -3.79
CA PHE A 37 1.87 -7.48 -3.93
C PHE A 37 2.91 -6.61 -4.60
N THR A 38 2.44 -5.72 -5.47
CA THR A 38 3.23 -4.65 -6.06
C THR A 38 2.41 -3.37 -6.03
N ALA A 39 3.06 -2.26 -5.74
CA ALA A 39 2.48 -0.93 -5.81
C ALA A 39 3.46 0.02 -6.48
N GLN A 40 2.94 0.90 -7.32
CA GLN A 40 3.71 1.95 -7.99
C GLN A 40 3.04 3.29 -7.71
N ILE A 41 3.83 4.28 -7.32
CA ILE A 41 3.38 5.65 -7.10
C ILE A 41 4.23 6.58 -7.94
N CYS A 42 3.56 7.47 -8.67
CA CYS A 42 4.21 8.53 -9.43
C CYS A 42 3.99 9.87 -8.74
N ILE A 43 5.04 10.68 -8.71
CA ILE A 43 5.05 12.02 -8.14
C ILE A 43 5.28 13.06 -9.23
N GLN A 44 4.67 14.24 -9.06
CA GLN A 44 4.96 15.39 -9.92
C GLN A 44 6.28 16.05 -9.52
N SER A 45 6.87 16.81 -10.44
CA SER A 45 8.08 17.60 -10.20
C SER A 45 7.99 18.43 -8.93
N GLY A 46 9.08 18.46 -8.16
CA GLY A 46 9.19 19.25 -6.92
C GLY A 46 8.59 18.55 -5.69
N ASN A 47 8.26 17.26 -5.78
CA ASN A 47 7.68 16.49 -4.68
C ASN A 47 8.55 15.30 -4.27
N GLY A 48 8.17 14.67 -3.16
CA GLY A 48 8.70 13.38 -2.74
C GLY A 48 7.58 12.49 -2.22
N VAL A 49 7.77 11.18 -2.35
CA VAL A 49 6.87 10.18 -1.76
C VAL A 49 7.69 9.17 -0.98
N TYR A 50 7.25 8.91 0.25
CA TYR A 50 7.61 7.72 0.99
C TYR A 50 6.35 6.88 1.17
N PHE A 51 6.39 5.63 0.74
CA PHE A 51 5.28 4.72 0.97
C PHE A 51 5.77 3.33 1.34
N HIS A 52 4.90 2.55 1.96
CA HIS A 52 5.18 1.15 2.25
C HIS A 52 3.93 0.28 2.17
N LEU A 53 4.16 -1.00 1.89
CA LEU A 53 3.15 -2.04 2.03
C LEU A 53 3.16 -2.52 3.48
N GLU A 54 1.99 -2.55 4.10
CA GLU A 54 1.78 -3.12 5.44
C GLU A 54 0.89 -4.35 5.37
N LYS A 55 1.11 -5.29 6.28
CA LYS A 55 0.13 -6.33 6.63
C LYS A 55 -0.39 -6.13 8.05
N GLY A 56 -1.63 -6.54 8.30
CA GLY A 56 -2.19 -6.60 9.66
C GLY A 56 -3.48 -7.41 9.74
N SER A 57 -4.03 -7.52 10.95
CA SER A 57 -5.30 -8.23 11.23
C SER A 57 -6.48 -7.27 11.40
N GLU A 58 -7.71 -7.80 11.48
CA GLU A 58 -8.97 -7.03 11.62
C GLU A 58 -8.94 -6.00 12.75
N ASN A 59 -8.27 -6.30 13.88
CA ASN A 59 -8.16 -5.35 15.01
C ASN A 59 -6.99 -4.37 14.87
N MET A 60 -6.23 -4.45 13.77
CA MET A 60 -5.03 -3.65 13.44
C MET A 60 -3.97 -3.59 14.56
N SER A 61 -4.04 -4.51 15.52
CA SER A 61 -3.21 -4.52 16.72
C SER A 61 -1.80 -5.03 16.42
N VAL A 62 -1.64 -5.77 15.33
CA VAL A 62 -0.35 -6.21 14.78
C VAL A 62 -0.22 -5.67 13.37
N LYS A 63 0.80 -4.84 13.15
CA LYS A 63 1.18 -4.34 11.83
C LYS A 63 2.62 -4.74 11.56
N ALA A 64 2.89 -5.19 10.34
CA ALA A 64 4.25 -5.43 9.87
C ALA A 64 4.45 -4.75 8.52
N ARG A 65 5.53 -3.98 8.41
CA ARG A 65 5.96 -3.43 7.14
C ARG A 65 6.59 -4.53 6.28
N LEU A 66 6.08 -4.71 5.08
CA LEU A 66 6.55 -5.72 4.14
C LEU A 66 7.69 -5.19 3.28
N VAL A 67 7.55 -3.97 2.78
CA VAL A 67 8.53 -3.28 1.92
C VAL A 67 8.23 -1.79 1.92
N ALA A 68 9.24 -0.95 1.72
CA ALA A 68 9.11 0.49 1.59
C ALA A 68 9.82 1.01 0.35
N ALA A 69 9.36 2.13 -0.19
CA ALA A 69 10.03 2.86 -1.25
C ALA A 69 9.98 4.36 -0.98
N LEU A 70 11.08 5.04 -1.30
CA LEU A 70 11.27 6.49 -1.19
C LEU A 70 11.70 7.02 -2.56
N GLN A 71 11.05 8.07 -3.03
CA GLN A 71 11.45 8.80 -4.22
C GLN A 71 11.33 10.30 -3.99
N MET A 72 12.32 11.05 -4.47
CA MET A 72 12.31 12.50 -4.48
C MET A 72 12.73 12.95 -5.88
N ASP A 73 11.96 13.85 -6.49
CA ASP A 73 12.31 14.42 -7.78
C ASP A 73 11.97 15.91 -7.82
N LEU A 74 12.97 16.72 -8.14
CA LEU A 74 12.87 18.18 -8.12
C LEU A 74 12.48 18.77 -9.48
N GLN A 75 12.61 18.02 -10.57
CA GLN A 75 12.59 18.58 -11.93
C GLN A 75 11.72 17.79 -12.92
N SER A 76 11.27 16.57 -12.57
CA SER A 76 10.54 15.70 -13.47
C SER A 76 9.44 14.89 -12.75
N ILE A 77 8.53 14.33 -13.56
CA ILE A 77 7.62 13.29 -13.06
C ILE A 77 8.43 12.01 -12.92
N SER A 78 8.45 11.45 -11.71
CA SER A 78 9.11 10.18 -11.44
C SER A 78 8.15 9.20 -10.78
N CYS A 79 8.41 7.91 -10.99
CA CYS A 79 7.64 6.83 -10.39
C CYS A 79 8.57 5.93 -9.60
N THR A 80 8.05 5.40 -8.50
CA THR A 80 8.75 4.41 -7.68
C THR A 80 7.82 3.25 -7.35
N SER A 81 8.38 2.06 -7.26
CA SER A 81 7.63 0.83 -7.05
C SER A 81 8.18 0.04 -5.87
N ALA A 82 7.30 -0.68 -5.18
CA ALA A 82 7.65 -1.58 -4.11
C ALA A 82 6.84 -2.88 -4.24
N SER A 83 7.50 -4.01 -4.06
CA SER A 83 6.85 -5.32 -4.13
C SER A 83 7.34 -6.27 -3.05
N SER A 84 6.48 -7.17 -2.59
CA SER A 84 6.83 -8.21 -1.62
C SER A 84 5.92 -9.43 -1.76
N SER A 85 6.50 -10.61 -1.51
CA SER A 85 5.75 -11.85 -1.33
C SER A 85 5.52 -12.08 0.16
N VAL A 86 4.28 -12.34 0.56
CA VAL A 86 3.90 -12.50 1.97
C VAL A 86 2.93 -13.66 2.15
N LYS A 87 3.14 -14.45 3.21
CA LYS A 87 2.16 -15.43 3.66
C LYS A 87 1.05 -14.75 4.44
N LEU A 88 -0.19 -14.93 4.00
CA LEU A 88 -1.38 -14.43 4.68
C LEU A 88 -2.24 -15.59 5.21
N THR A 89 -2.83 -15.40 6.38
CA THR A 89 -3.98 -16.19 6.83
C THR A 89 -5.27 -15.54 6.36
N ARG A 90 -6.36 -16.31 6.34
CA ARG A 90 -7.70 -15.78 6.03
C ARG A 90 -8.00 -14.57 6.91
N ASN A 91 -8.58 -13.53 6.30
CA ASN A 91 -8.91 -12.23 6.90
C ASN A 91 -7.72 -11.36 7.33
N GLU A 92 -6.46 -11.73 7.06
CA GLU A 92 -5.39 -10.73 7.14
C GLU A 92 -5.50 -9.74 5.98
N HIS A 93 -5.16 -8.49 6.29
CA HIS A 93 -5.23 -7.38 5.35
C HIS A 93 -3.85 -6.97 4.88
N VAL A 94 -3.79 -6.45 3.65
CA VAL A 94 -2.63 -5.72 3.10
C VAL A 94 -3.10 -4.40 2.54
N TRP A 95 -2.36 -3.33 2.82
CA TRP A 95 -2.64 -2.00 2.30
C TRP A 95 -1.35 -1.22 2.02
N VAL A 96 -1.49 -0.17 1.20
CA VAL A 96 -0.43 0.80 0.95
C VAL A 96 -0.64 1.97 1.91
N LEU A 97 0.40 2.32 2.66
CA LEU A 97 0.45 3.56 3.43
C LEU A 97 1.38 4.56 2.74
N ILE A 98 0.85 5.73 2.39
CA ILE A 98 1.66 6.88 1.97
C ILE A 98 1.96 7.71 3.22
N VAL A 99 3.24 7.94 3.45
CA VAL A 99 3.73 8.75 4.56
C VAL A 99 4.14 10.09 3.99
N ASN A 100 3.40 11.14 4.37
CA ASN A 100 3.79 12.50 4.04
C ASN A 100 5.12 12.80 4.75
N HIS A 101 6.18 13.03 3.97
CA HIS A 101 7.38 13.65 4.49
C HIS A 101 7.03 15.12 4.71
N LEU A 102 7.02 15.58 5.96
CA LEU A 102 7.07 17.01 6.22
C LEU A 102 8.46 17.47 5.79
N ALA A 103 8.52 18.37 4.81
CA ALA A 103 9.70 19.20 4.64
C ALA A 103 9.89 20.07 5.88
#